data_AF-A0A6B3H6M9-F1
#
_entry.id   AF-A0A6B3H6M9-F1
#
_cell.length_a   1.000
_cell.length_b   1.000
_cell.length_c   1.000
_cell.angle_alpha   90.00
_cell.angle_beta   90.00
_cell.angle_gamma   90.00
#
_symmetry.space_group_name_H-M   'P 1'
#
loop_
_entity.id
_entity.type
_entity.pdbx_description
1 polymer ?
#
loop_
_entity_poly.entity_id
_entity_poly.type
_entity_poly.pdbx_seq_one_letter_code
_entity_poly.pdbx_strand_id
1 'polypeptide(L)'
;RERLVPYVEAGFAAGADRFRLAETVAYLSPWQMEEVIADITAIDGSEIEIHSHNMLGMAVANSLAAVRAGAQWISATVGGIGERGGNAP
;
A
#
# COMPACT_ATOMS: atom_id res chain seq x y z
N ARG A 1 9.03 -6.97 -5.65
CA ARG A 1 7.90 -7.90 -5.55
C ARG A 1 8.31 -9.18 -4.83
N GLU A 2 9.25 -9.98 -5.37
CA GLU A 2 9.66 -11.29 -4.80
C GLU A 2 10.03 -11.31 -3.30
N ARG A 3 10.56 -10.21 -2.76
CA ARG A 3 10.95 -10.15 -1.35
C ARG A 3 9.87 -9.61 -0.40
N LEU A 4 8.76 -9.07 -0.91
CA LEU A 4 7.76 -8.42 -0.05
C LEU A 4 7.03 -9.42 0.84
N VAL A 5 6.53 -10.51 0.26
CA VAL A 5 5.81 -11.55 1.00
C VAL A 5 6.66 -12.14 2.12
N PRO A 6 7.91 -12.62 1.89
CA PRO A 6 8.75 -13.14 2.97
C PRO A 6 9.02 -12.15 4.11
N TYR A 7 9.15 -10.85 3.81
CA TYR A 7 9.35 -9.84 4.84
C TYR A 7 8.10 -9.57 5.67
N VAL A 8 6.94 -9.54 5.02
CA VAL A 8 5.66 -9.35 5.70
C VAL A 8 5.34 -10.57 6.56
N GLU A 9 5.53 -11.78 6.05
CA GLU A 9 5.38 -13.04 6.83
C GLU A 9 6.31 -13.07 8.04
N ALA A 10 7.61 -12.79 7.86
CA ALA A 10 8.57 -12.75 8.95
C ALA A 10 8.20 -11.68 10.00
N GLY A 11 7.65 -10.57 9.54
CA GLY A 11 7.20 -9.49 10.38
C GLY A 11 5.98 -9.84 11.23
N PHE A 12 4.97 -10.48 10.64
CA PHE A 12 3.83 -11.01 11.39
C PHE A 12 4.26 -12.12 12.37
N ALA A 13 5.19 -12.99 11.95
CA ALA A 13 5.77 -14.00 12.85
C ALA A 13 6.55 -13.39 14.03
N ALA A 14 7.08 -12.17 13.85
CA ALA A 14 7.72 -11.40 14.93
C ALA A 14 6.72 -10.64 15.81
N GLY A 15 5.41 -10.74 15.55
CA GLY A 15 4.35 -10.13 16.35
C GLY A 15 3.95 -8.72 15.92
N ALA A 16 4.23 -8.32 14.66
CA ALA A 16 3.70 -7.06 14.14
C ALA A 16 2.17 -7.13 13.98
N ASP A 17 1.45 -6.08 14.35
CA ASP A 17 -0.01 -6.03 14.22
C ASP A 17 -0.48 -5.65 12.80
N ARG A 18 0.35 -4.89 12.05
CA ARG A 18 0.00 -4.35 10.73
C ARG A 18 1.24 -4.00 9.92
N PHE A 19 1.17 -4.20 8.59
CA PHE A 19 2.17 -3.72 7.64
C PHE A 19 1.64 -2.58 6.78
N ARG A 20 2.48 -1.58 6.55
CA ARG A 20 2.21 -0.48 5.62
C ARG A 20 3.13 -0.57 4.41
N LEU A 21 2.55 -0.70 3.22
CA LEU A 21 3.27 -0.54 1.97
C LEU A 21 3.37 0.94 1.64
N ALA A 22 4.58 1.50 1.69
CA ALA A 22 4.85 2.89 1.32
C ALA A 22 5.32 2.97 -0.14
N GLU A 23 4.49 3.55 -1.00
CA GLU A 23 4.80 3.76 -2.40
C GLU A 23 5.52 5.10 -2.63
N THR A 24 6.73 5.22 -2.10
CA THR A 24 7.50 6.46 -1.98
C THR A 24 7.76 7.20 -3.31
N VAL A 25 7.83 6.49 -4.42
CA VAL A 25 8.23 7.04 -5.73
C VAL A 25 7.03 7.27 -6.67
N ALA A 26 5.81 6.86 -6.28
CA ALA A 26 4.60 7.06 -7.09
C ALA A 26 4.68 6.45 -8.52
N TYR A 27 5.34 5.31 -8.70
CA TYR A 27 5.58 4.70 -10.03
C TYR A 27 4.63 3.54 -10.37
N LEU A 28 3.88 3.02 -9.39
CA LEU A 28 2.95 1.92 -9.65
C LEU A 28 1.70 2.48 -10.33
N SER A 29 1.29 1.84 -11.42
CA SER A 29 -0.08 2.00 -11.91
C SER A 29 -1.07 1.29 -10.97
N PRO A 30 -2.36 1.65 -11.01
CA PRO A 30 -3.38 0.99 -10.19
C PRO A 30 -3.41 -0.53 -10.37
N TRP A 31 -3.20 -1.03 -11.59
CA TRP A 31 -3.16 -2.47 -11.88
C TRP A 31 -1.98 -3.17 -11.22
N GLN A 32 -0.79 -2.56 -11.29
CA GLN A 32 0.39 -3.08 -10.62
C GLN A 32 0.23 -3.02 -9.09
N MET A 33 -0.43 -1.98 -8.57
CA MET A 33 -0.76 -1.86 -7.15
C MET A 33 -1.68 -3.00 -6.70
N GLU A 34 -2.77 -3.25 -7.45
CA GLU A 34 -3.70 -4.36 -7.18
C GLU A 34 -2.95 -5.69 -7.13
N GLU A 35 -2.10 -5.98 -8.12
CA GLU A 35 -1.26 -7.18 -8.12
C GLU A 35 -0.31 -7.25 -6.92
N VAL A 36 0.37 -6.15 -6.54
CA VAL A 36 1.34 -6.18 -5.42
C VAL A 36 0.63 -6.44 -4.11
N ILE A 37 -0.52 -5.80 -3.90
CA ILE A 37 -1.27 -5.96 -2.67
C ILE A 37 -1.90 -7.33 -2.59
N ALA A 38 -2.41 -7.87 -3.70
CA ALA A 38 -2.98 -9.22 -3.75
C ALA A 38 -1.99 -10.31 -3.31
N ASP A 39 -0.71 -10.18 -3.68
CA ASP A 39 0.34 -11.10 -3.23
C ASP A 39 0.50 -11.07 -1.70
N ILE A 40 0.37 -9.89 -1.08
CA ILE A 40 0.60 -9.68 0.35
C ILE A 40 -0.65 -10.05 1.16
N THR A 41 -1.83 -9.69 0.69
CA THR A 41 -3.11 -9.99 1.36
C THR A 41 -3.49 -11.47 1.27
N ALA A 42 -2.81 -12.25 0.42
CA ALA A 42 -2.90 -13.70 0.42
C ALA A 42 -2.29 -14.35 1.68
N ILE A 43 -1.50 -13.61 2.47
CA ILE A 43 -1.02 -14.06 3.78
C ILE A 43 -2.22 -14.07 4.74
N ASP A 44 -2.49 -15.24 5.34
CA ASP A 44 -3.65 -15.44 6.21
C ASP A 44 -3.61 -14.50 7.43
N GLY A 45 -4.75 -13.85 7.71
CA GLY A 45 -4.89 -12.87 8.78
C GLY A 45 -4.06 -11.58 8.61
N SER A 46 -3.51 -11.31 7.43
CA SER A 46 -2.69 -10.12 7.22
C SER A 46 -3.49 -8.82 7.34
N GLU A 47 -2.96 -7.88 8.12
CA GLU A 47 -3.46 -6.51 8.23
C GLU A 47 -2.58 -5.57 7.40
N ILE A 48 -3.11 -5.05 6.28
CA ILE A 48 -2.33 -4.30 5.29
C ILE A 48 -2.87 -2.87 5.12
N GLU A 49 -1.94 -1.92 5.18
CA GLU A 49 -2.15 -0.51 4.91
C GLU A 49 -1.42 -0.05 3.65
N ILE A 50 -2.06 0.80 2.84
CA ILE A 50 -1.42 1.47 1.70
C ILE A 50 -1.12 2.94 2.00
N HIS A 51 0.10 3.38 1.69
CA HIS A 51 0.51 4.78 1.69
C HIS A 51 1.00 5.13 0.27
N SER A 52 0.13 5.76 -0.52
CA SER A 52 0.44 6.14 -1.90
C SER A 52 0.70 7.64 -2.03
N HIS A 53 1.75 7.96 -2.77
CA HIS A 53 2.15 9.34 -3.07
C HIS A 53 1.57 9.83 -4.39
N ASN A 54 1.30 11.13 -4.49
CA ASN A 54 0.49 11.70 -5.57
C ASN A 54 1.29 12.43 -6.66
N MET A 55 2.60 12.19 -6.77
CA MET A 55 3.46 12.87 -7.77
C MET A 55 2.95 12.73 -9.21
N LEU A 56 2.34 11.59 -9.55
CA LEU A 56 1.77 11.32 -10.86
C LEU A 56 0.23 11.44 -10.89
N GLY A 57 -0.39 11.99 -9.84
CA GLY A 57 -1.84 12.14 -9.75
C GLY A 57 -2.61 10.84 -9.54
N MET A 58 -1.92 9.74 -9.21
CA MET A 58 -2.51 8.40 -9.12
C MET A 58 -2.79 7.92 -7.68
N ALA A 59 -2.51 8.73 -6.65
CA ALA A 59 -2.56 8.24 -5.27
C ALA A 59 -3.93 7.67 -4.89
N VAL A 60 -5.02 8.36 -5.25
CA VAL A 60 -6.39 7.88 -5.00
C VAL A 60 -6.65 6.56 -5.73
N ALA A 61 -6.28 6.47 -7.01
CA ALA A 61 -6.51 5.28 -7.82
C ALA A 61 -5.72 4.07 -7.28
N ASN A 62 -4.48 4.29 -6.88
CA ASN A 62 -3.63 3.28 -6.25
C ASN A 62 -4.19 2.84 -4.89
N SER A 63 -4.65 3.78 -4.06
CA SER A 63 -5.29 3.46 -2.78
C SER A 63 -6.55 2.61 -2.96
N LEU A 64 -7.41 2.93 -3.93
CA LEU A 64 -8.60 2.13 -4.22
C LEU A 64 -8.27 0.76 -4.81
N ALA A 65 -7.25 0.68 -5.67
CA ALA A 65 -6.76 -0.59 -6.20
C ALA A 65 -6.22 -1.51 -5.09
N ALA A 66 -5.49 -0.96 -4.12
CA ALA A 66 -5.03 -1.70 -2.95
C ALA A 66 -6.20 -2.23 -2.11
N VAL A 67 -7.23 -1.41 -1.86
CA VAL A 67 -8.43 -1.85 -1.14
C VAL A 67 -9.15 -2.97 -1.89
N ARG A 68 -9.27 -2.86 -3.22
CA ARG A 68 -9.84 -3.93 -4.04
C ARG A 68 -9.07 -5.25 -3.95
N ALA A 69 -7.75 -5.18 -3.79
CA ALA A 69 -6.88 -6.33 -3.57
C ALA A 69 -6.88 -6.84 -2.11
N GLY A 70 -7.64 -6.22 -1.21
CA GLY A 70 -7.85 -6.69 0.16
C GLY A 70 -7.15 -5.87 1.25
N ALA A 71 -6.45 -4.78 0.93
CA ALA A 71 -5.92 -3.89 1.98
C ALA A 71 -7.05 -3.24 2.78
N GLN A 72 -6.92 -3.20 4.10
CA GLN A 72 -7.94 -2.68 5.00
C GLN A 72 -7.77 -1.19 5.32
N TRP A 73 -6.57 -0.63 5.12
CA TRP A 73 -6.23 0.71 5.58
C TRP A 73 -5.61 1.57 4.47
N ILE A 74 -5.93 2.87 4.47
CA ILE A 74 -5.33 3.87 3.58
C ILE A 74 -4.74 5.01 4.43
N SER A 75 -3.48 5.35 4.17
CA SER A 75 -2.90 6.63 4.58
C SER A 75 -3.32 7.73 3.59
N ALA A 76 -4.03 8.73 4.10
CA ALA A 76 -4.50 9.90 3.37
C ALA A 76 -4.15 11.19 4.11
N THR A 77 -4.21 12.33 3.44
CA THR A 77 -3.98 13.64 4.04
C THR A 77 -5.00 14.66 3.58
N VAL A 78 -5.41 15.57 4.47
CA VAL A 78 -6.37 16.61 4.14
C VAL A 78 -5.83 17.48 3.01
N GLY A 79 -6.55 17.50 1.88
CA GLY A 79 -6.15 18.25 0.69
C GLY A 79 -4.92 17.67 -0.03
N GLY A 80 -4.52 16.44 0.29
CA GLY A 80 -3.37 15.77 -0.31
C GLY A 80 -2.02 16.32 0.13
N ILE A 81 -1.95 17.19 1.15
CA ILE A 81 -0.70 17.83 1.58
C ILE A 81 0.27 16.79 2.15
N GLY A 82 1.54 16.85 1.74
CA GLY A 82 2.58 15.93 2.19
C GLY A 82 3.93 16.16 1.51
N GLU A 83 4.87 15.24 1.70
CA GLU A 83 6.19 15.30 1.04
C GLU A 83 6.04 15.11 -0.49
N ARG A 84 6.85 15.87 -1.27
CA ARG A 84 6.82 15.94 -2.74
C ARG A 84 5.44 16.33 -3.28
N GLY A 85 4.82 15.43 -4.06
CA GLY A 85 3.51 15.62 -4.66
C GLY A 85 2.36 15.36 -3.69
N GLY A 86 2.67 15.07 -2.42
CA GLY A 86 1.67 14.78 -1.41
C GLY A 86 1.19 13.34 -1.43
N ASN A 87 0.07 13.07 -0.75
CA ASN A 87 -0.52 11.74 -0.61
C ASN A 87 -1.95 11.73 -1.17
N ALA A 88 -2.66 10.61 -1.02
CA ALA A 88 -4.08 10.54 -1.33
C ALA A 88 -4.87 11.64 -0.56
N PRO A 89 -5.58 12.55 -1.25
CA PRO A 89 -6.41 13.57 -0.62
C PRO A 89 -7.71 13.04 0.00
#